data_AF-A0A3P7ZVC9-F1
#
_entry.id   AF-A0A3P7ZVC9-F1
#
_cell.length_a   1.000
_cell.length_b   1.000
_cell.length_c   1.000
_cell.angle_alpha   90.00
_cell.angle_beta   90.00
_cell.angle_gamma   90.00
#
_symmetry.space_group_name_H-M   'P 1'
#
loop_
_entity.id
_entity.type
_entity.pdbx_description
1 polymer ?
#
loop_
_entity_poly.entity_id
_entity_poly.type
_entity_poly.pdbx_seq_one_letter_code
_entity_poly.pdbx_strand_id
1 'polypeptide(L)'
;MDHCGSLPHMSEVVGYDGPIYMTYPTKAIAPVLLEDYRKVQTEFKGDKNFFTSQMIKNCMKKVIAINIHEKIDVDNELSIRAFYAGHVLGAAMFQIMVGSESVLYTGDFNTTPDRHLGAARVEPGLKPDLLISESTYATTIRDSKRARERDFLKKVHDTVSNGGKVLIPVFALGRAQELCILLESYWERMNLKYPIFFSQGLAEKANQYYRLFISWTNEKIKRTFVERNMFDFKHIRPFEQSYIESPGPMVLFSTPGIYLY
;
A
#
# COMPACT_ATOMS: atom_id res chain seq x y z
N MET A 1 2.33 -8.18 0.75
CA MET A 1 3.31 -9.28 0.91
C MET A 1 2.79 -10.56 0.26
N ASP A 2 1.51 -10.84 0.42
CA ASP A 2 0.69 -11.68 -0.46
C ASP A 2 0.99 -11.62 -1.98
N HIS A 3 1.38 -10.48 -2.55
CA HIS A 3 1.67 -10.39 -4.01
C HIS A 3 3.15 -10.54 -4.40
N CYS A 4 4.10 -10.22 -3.52
CA CYS A 4 5.54 -10.17 -3.87
C CYS A 4 6.47 -10.84 -2.84
N GLY A 5 5.93 -11.41 -1.78
CA GLY A 5 6.71 -11.86 -0.61
C GLY A 5 7.63 -13.04 -0.88
N SER A 6 7.27 -13.89 -1.83
CA SER A 6 8.09 -15.04 -2.25
C SER A 6 9.02 -14.73 -3.40
N LEU A 7 9.06 -13.48 -3.88
CA LEU A 7 9.83 -13.12 -5.07
C LEU A 7 11.35 -13.37 -4.91
N PRO A 8 12.02 -13.01 -3.80
CA PRO A 8 13.43 -13.32 -3.63
C PRO A 8 13.71 -14.82 -3.55
N HIS A 9 12.75 -15.61 -3.03
CA HIS A 9 12.86 -17.07 -2.99
C HIS A 9 12.78 -17.65 -4.42
N MET A 10 11.81 -17.22 -5.22
CA MET A 10 11.68 -17.63 -6.62
C MET A 10 12.92 -17.24 -7.46
N SER A 11 13.43 -16.02 -7.27
CA SER A 11 14.61 -15.53 -8.01
C SER A 11 15.91 -16.23 -7.59
N GLU A 12 16.18 -16.35 -6.28
CA GLU A 12 17.52 -16.69 -5.80
C GLU A 12 17.64 -18.09 -5.20
N VAL A 13 16.54 -18.74 -4.82
CA VAL A 13 16.54 -20.13 -4.32
C VAL A 13 16.12 -21.10 -5.41
N VAL A 14 15.00 -20.81 -6.08
CA VAL A 14 14.53 -21.63 -7.21
C VAL A 14 15.38 -21.38 -8.46
N GLY A 15 16.01 -20.21 -8.58
CA GLY A 15 16.98 -19.90 -9.63
C GLY A 15 16.38 -19.28 -10.89
N TYR A 16 15.22 -18.61 -10.79
CA TYR A 16 14.70 -17.82 -11.91
C TYR A 16 15.61 -16.63 -12.22
N ASP A 17 16.03 -16.50 -13.48
CA ASP A 17 16.95 -15.44 -13.93
C ASP A 17 16.39 -14.54 -15.05
N GLY A 18 15.09 -14.69 -15.36
CA GLY A 18 14.42 -13.84 -16.34
C GLY A 18 14.06 -12.45 -15.80
N PRO A 19 13.48 -11.59 -16.66
CA PRO A 19 13.09 -10.24 -16.29
C PRO A 19 11.91 -10.22 -15.31
N ILE A 20 11.96 -9.31 -14.34
CA ILE A 20 10.85 -9.07 -13.41
C ILE A 20 10.25 -7.69 -13.70
N TYR A 21 9.00 -7.63 -14.10
CA TYR A 21 8.34 -6.35 -14.41
C TYR A 21 7.55 -5.82 -13.21
N MET A 22 7.79 -4.58 -12.85
CA MET A 22 7.07 -3.88 -11.77
C MET A 22 6.89 -2.42 -12.12
N THR A 23 5.89 -1.78 -11.52
CA THR A 23 5.79 -0.32 -11.60
C THR A 23 6.93 0.36 -10.83
N TYR A 24 7.26 1.60 -11.20
CA TYR A 24 8.28 2.38 -10.50
C TYR A 24 8.07 2.48 -8.97
N PRO A 25 6.86 2.77 -8.45
CA PRO A 25 6.68 2.81 -7.00
C PRO A 25 6.84 1.44 -6.35
N THR A 26 6.35 0.37 -7.00
CA THR A 26 6.50 -1.00 -6.49
C THR A 26 7.97 -1.39 -6.41
N LYS A 27 8.79 -1.09 -7.43
CA LYS A 27 10.24 -1.34 -7.42
C LYS A 27 10.95 -0.64 -6.26
N ALA A 28 10.51 0.56 -5.89
CA ALA A 28 11.10 1.33 -4.81
C ALA A 28 10.70 0.83 -3.41
N ILE A 29 9.44 0.38 -3.28
CA ILE A 29 8.84 -0.02 -1.99
C ILE A 29 9.10 -1.49 -1.65
N ALA A 30 9.05 -2.38 -2.65
CA ALA A 30 9.21 -3.83 -2.48
C ALA A 30 10.43 -4.23 -1.64
N PRO A 31 11.67 -3.75 -1.88
CA PRO A 31 12.83 -4.14 -1.09
C PRO A 31 12.70 -3.76 0.39
N VAL A 32 12.02 -2.64 0.70
CA VAL A 32 11.80 -2.22 2.09
C VAL A 32 10.79 -3.14 2.78
N LEU A 33 9.71 -3.49 2.08
CA LEU A 33 8.72 -4.45 2.59
C LEU A 33 9.32 -5.85 2.78
N LEU A 34 10.14 -6.29 1.84
CA LEU A 34 10.83 -7.59 1.89
C LEU A 34 11.85 -7.65 3.02
N GLU A 35 12.58 -6.56 3.27
CA GLU A 35 13.54 -6.50 4.37
C GLU A 35 12.84 -6.48 5.73
N ASP A 36 11.73 -5.74 5.87
CA ASP A 36 10.90 -5.75 7.07
C ASP A 36 10.33 -7.16 7.34
N TYR A 37 9.78 -7.80 6.30
CA TYR A 37 9.29 -9.17 6.39
C TYR A 37 10.39 -10.17 6.76
N ARG A 38 11.58 -10.04 6.16
CA ARG A 38 12.75 -10.84 6.51
C ARG A 38 13.08 -10.70 7.99
N LYS A 39 13.18 -9.48 8.52
CA LYS A 39 13.47 -9.24 9.95
C LYS A 39 12.43 -9.90 10.84
N VAL A 40 11.15 -9.76 10.53
CA VAL A 40 10.07 -10.44 11.26
C VAL A 40 10.28 -11.96 11.28
N GLN A 41 10.58 -12.58 10.13
CA GLN A 41 10.77 -14.03 10.05
C GLN A 41 12.06 -14.52 10.73
N THR A 42 13.18 -13.83 10.52
CA THR A 42 14.48 -14.29 11.01
C THR A 42 14.74 -13.92 12.48
N GLU A 43 14.35 -12.71 12.90
CA GLU A 43 14.69 -12.19 14.23
C GLU A 43 13.60 -12.51 15.27
N PHE A 44 12.33 -12.43 14.90
CA PHE A 44 11.23 -12.69 15.83
C PHE A 44 10.75 -14.14 15.82
N LYS A 45 10.70 -14.77 14.64
CA LYS A 45 10.27 -16.18 14.49
C LYS A 45 11.41 -17.19 14.43
N GLY A 46 12.66 -16.72 14.26
CA GLY A 46 13.85 -17.57 14.27
C GLY A 46 14.01 -18.46 13.03
N ASP A 47 13.35 -18.14 11.91
CA ASP A 47 13.50 -18.92 10.68
C ASP A 47 14.87 -18.66 10.03
N LYS A 48 15.75 -19.67 10.09
CA LYS A 48 17.11 -19.60 9.55
C LYS A 48 17.17 -19.91 8.06
N ASN A 49 16.11 -20.48 7.47
CA ASN A 49 16.07 -20.88 6.06
C ASN A 49 15.39 -19.84 5.17
N PHE A 50 15.28 -18.61 5.67
CA PHE A 50 14.65 -17.50 4.96
C PHE A 50 15.64 -16.79 4.01
N PHE A 51 15.11 -16.10 2.99
CA PHE A 51 15.98 -15.37 2.05
C PHE A 51 16.76 -14.24 2.74
N THR A 52 17.98 -13.97 2.28
CA THR A 52 18.86 -12.96 2.87
C THR A 52 18.65 -11.57 2.27
N SER A 53 19.13 -10.51 2.94
CA SER A 53 19.16 -9.16 2.37
C SER A 53 19.94 -9.08 1.05
N GLN A 54 20.96 -9.92 0.88
CA GLN A 54 21.70 -9.99 -0.39
C GLN A 54 20.86 -10.59 -1.51
N MET A 55 20.04 -11.60 -1.21
CA MET A 55 19.10 -12.18 -2.16
C MET A 55 18.03 -11.18 -2.59
N ILE A 56 17.50 -10.37 -1.66
CA ILE A 56 16.58 -9.27 -2.01
C ILE A 56 17.28 -8.31 -3.00
N LYS A 57 18.51 -7.88 -2.70
CA LYS A 57 19.27 -6.98 -3.58
C LYS A 57 19.50 -7.58 -4.97
N ASN A 58 19.89 -8.85 -5.05
CA ASN A 58 20.12 -9.54 -6.31
C ASN A 58 18.83 -9.66 -7.14
N CYS A 59 17.74 -10.10 -6.50
CA CYS A 59 16.42 -10.16 -7.11
C CYS A 59 15.99 -8.79 -7.68
N MET A 60 16.16 -7.71 -6.91
CA MET A 60 15.79 -6.36 -7.36
C MET A 60 16.63 -5.82 -8.52
N LYS A 61 17.83 -6.37 -8.78
CA LYS A 61 18.63 -6.03 -9.97
C LYS A 61 18.01 -6.54 -11.27
N LYS A 62 17.21 -7.62 -11.20
CA LYS A 62 16.49 -8.20 -12.35
C LYS A 62 15.20 -7.44 -12.68
N VAL A 63 14.84 -6.43 -11.88
CA VAL A 63 13.58 -5.70 -12.03
C VAL A 63 13.67 -4.61 -13.09
N ILE A 64 12.84 -4.73 -14.11
CA ILE A 64 12.56 -3.72 -15.12
C ILE A 64 11.33 -2.92 -14.66
N ALA A 65 11.54 -1.61 -14.49
CA ALA A 65 10.47 -0.71 -14.04
C ALA A 65 9.64 -0.23 -15.23
N ILE A 66 8.33 -0.11 -15.03
CA ILE A 66 7.38 0.28 -16.07
C ILE A 66 6.45 1.39 -15.58
N ASN A 67 5.98 2.24 -16.48
CA ASN A 67 4.92 3.21 -16.21
C ASN A 67 3.52 2.64 -16.51
N ILE A 68 2.49 3.30 -15.96
CA ILE A 68 1.12 3.03 -16.40
C ILE A 68 0.98 3.42 -17.87
N HIS A 69 0.23 2.61 -18.62
CA HIS A 69 -0.01 2.68 -20.05
C HIS A 69 1.21 2.38 -20.95
N GLU A 70 2.41 2.18 -20.37
CA GLU A 70 3.59 1.77 -21.12
C GLU A 70 3.43 0.32 -21.61
N LYS A 71 3.58 0.12 -22.92
CA LYS A 71 3.64 -1.21 -23.54
C LYS A 71 5.10 -1.61 -23.67
N ILE A 72 5.44 -2.81 -23.22
CA ILE A 72 6.75 -3.42 -23.37
C ILE A 72 6.58 -4.72 -24.15
N ASP A 73 7.28 -4.83 -25.28
CA ASP A 73 7.44 -6.09 -25.99
C ASP A 73 8.56 -6.86 -25.28
N VAL A 74 8.20 -7.98 -24.64
CA VAL A 74 9.12 -8.85 -23.88
C VAL A 74 9.93 -9.71 -24.85
N ASP A 75 9.26 -10.20 -25.89
CA ASP A 75 9.85 -10.86 -27.05
C ASP A 75 8.96 -10.63 -28.29
N ASN A 76 9.13 -11.43 -29.35
CA ASN A 76 8.41 -11.27 -30.61
C ASN A 76 6.91 -11.58 -30.52
N GLU A 77 6.47 -12.34 -29.51
CA GLU A 77 5.09 -12.80 -29.36
C GLU A 77 4.44 -12.25 -28.09
N LEU A 78 5.23 -12.01 -27.04
CA LEU A 78 4.78 -11.57 -25.73
C LEU A 78 4.96 -10.06 -25.56
N SER A 79 3.89 -9.37 -25.21
CA SER A 79 3.98 -7.99 -24.72
C SER A 79 3.12 -7.76 -23.49
N ILE A 80 3.53 -6.80 -22.66
CA ILE A 80 2.83 -6.42 -21.43
C ILE A 80 2.51 -4.94 -21.44
N ARG A 81 1.38 -4.58 -20.83
CA ARG A 81 0.98 -3.19 -20.61
C ARG A 81 0.35 -3.04 -19.24
N ALA A 82 0.83 -2.06 -18.48
CA ALA A 82 0.30 -1.79 -17.14
C ALA A 82 -0.86 -0.79 -17.16
N PHE A 83 -1.84 -1.03 -16.30
CA PHE A 83 -2.99 -0.16 -16.05
C PHE A 83 -3.09 0.15 -14.57
N TYR A 84 -3.62 1.32 -14.23
CA TYR A 84 -3.67 1.77 -12.84
C TYR A 84 -4.73 0.98 -12.05
N ALA A 85 -4.35 0.35 -10.94
CA ALA A 85 -5.28 -0.49 -10.15
C ALA A 85 -5.94 0.25 -8.97
N GLY A 86 -5.42 1.40 -8.54
CA GLY A 86 -6.04 2.22 -7.48
C GLY A 86 -6.10 1.61 -6.08
N HIS A 87 -5.45 0.47 -5.84
CA HIS A 87 -5.50 -0.26 -4.56
C HIS A 87 -4.45 0.21 -3.55
N VAL A 88 -3.17 0.18 -3.92
CA VAL A 88 -2.04 0.75 -3.18
C VAL A 88 -1.14 1.55 -4.12
N LEU A 89 -0.25 2.38 -3.59
CA LEU A 89 0.71 3.14 -4.40
C LEU A 89 1.55 2.20 -5.26
N GLY A 90 1.48 2.37 -6.58
CA GLY A 90 2.16 1.52 -7.55
C GLY A 90 1.40 0.26 -7.97
N ALA A 91 0.22 -0.02 -7.40
CA ALA A 91 -0.59 -1.17 -7.83
C ALA A 91 -0.99 -1.01 -9.31
N ALA A 92 -0.84 -2.10 -10.06
CA ALA A 92 -1.17 -2.13 -11.47
C ALA A 92 -1.86 -3.44 -11.86
N MET A 93 -2.79 -3.32 -12.80
CA MET A 93 -3.33 -4.43 -13.57
C MET A 93 -2.45 -4.61 -14.80
N PHE A 94 -2.23 -5.83 -15.25
CA PHE A 94 -1.38 -6.13 -16.40
C PHE A 94 -2.21 -6.75 -17.51
N GLN A 95 -2.25 -6.08 -18.65
CA GLN A 95 -2.62 -6.73 -19.91
C GLN A 95 -1.38 -7.43 -20.46
N ILE A 96 -1.55 -8.70 -20.78
CA ILE A 96 -0.54 -9.58 -21.34
C ILE A 96 -1.08 -10.01 -22.70
N MET A 97 -0.33 -9.77 -23.77
CA MET A 97 -0.65 -10.19 -25.12
C MET A 97 0.33 -11.29 -25.52
N VAL A 98 -0.17 -12.42 -26.04
CA VAL A 98 0.64 -13.49 -26.63
C VAL A 98 0.08 -13.81 -28.01
N GLY A 99 0.77 -13.39 -29.07
CA GLY A 99 0.22 -13.43 -30.42
C GLY A 99 -1.06 -12.59 -30.53
N SER A 100 -2.19 -13.23 -30.86
CA SER A 100 -3.51 -12.59 -30.93
C SER A 100 -4.30 -12.63 -29.61
N GLU A 101 -3.87 -13.45 -28.64
CA GLU A 101 -4.61 -13.69 -27.41
C GLU A 101 -4.21 -12.70 -26.32
N SER A 102 -5.17 -12.37 -25.46
CA SER A 102 -5.02 -11.34 -24.44
C SER A 102 -5.54 -11.78 -23.07
N VAL A 103 -4.72 -11.56 -22.04
CA VAL A 103 -5.08 -11.79 -20.63
C VAL A 103 -5.01 -10.46 -19.89
N LEU A 104 -6.01 -10.16 -19.06
CA LEU A 104 -5.92 -9.09 -18.07
C LEU A 104 -5.82 -9.71 -16.67
N TYR A 105 -4.68 -9.55 -16.01
CA TYR A 105 -4.49 -9.89 -14.59
C TYR A 105 -4.66 -8.63 -13.75
N THR A 106 -5.64 -8.62 -12.84
CA THR A 106 -5.97 -7.39 -12.09
C THR A 106 -5.08 -7.18 -10.86
N GLY A 107 -4.57 -8.25 -10.26
CA GLY A 107 -4.17 -8.20 -8.84
C GLY A 107 -5.34 -7.68 -7.98
N ASP A 108 -5.00 -7.00 -6.88
CA ASP A 108 -6.00 -6.29 -6.09
C ASP A 108 -6.25 -4.89 -6.68
N PHE A 109 -7.52 -4.53 -6.85
CA PHE A 109 -7.91 -3.28 -7.48
C PHE A 109 -9.03 -2.58 -6.69
N ASN A 110 -9.16 -1.28 -6.91
CA ASN A 110 -10.23 -0.50 -6.30
C ASN A 110 -10.83 0.48 -7.30
N THR A 111 -12.09 0.25 -7.70
CA THR A 111 -12.83 1.12 -8.62
C THR A 111 -13.38 2.37 -7.94
N THR A 112 -13.37 2.43 -6.61
CA THR A 112 -13.78 3.61 -5.85
C THR A 112 -12.54 4.40 -5.42
N PRO A 113 -12.39 5.67 -5.82
CA PRO A 113 -11.20 6.44 -5.47
C PRO A 113 -11.07 6.63 -3.95
N ASP A 114 -9.83 6.47 -3.48
CA ASP A 114 -9.44 6.82 -2.13
C ASP A 114 -8.99 8.29 -2.04
N ARG A 115 -8.79 8.82 -0.83
CA ARG A 115 -8.32 10.21 -0.64
C ARG A 115 -6.95 10.41 -1.27
N HIS A 116 -6.13 9.36 -1.29
CA HIS A 116 -4.78 9.40 -1.84
C HIS A 116 -4.61 8.77 -3.22
N LEU A 117 -5.49 7.85 -3.65
CA LEU A 117 -5.38 7.16 -4.95
C LEU A 117 -6.61 7.38 -5.84
N GLY A 118 -6.42 7.24 -7.15
CA GLY A 118 -7.51 7.23 -8.11
C GLY A 118 -8.26 5.89 -8.11
N ALA A 119 -9.30 5.81 -8.92
CA ALA A 119 -9.96 4.54 -9.22
C ALA A 119 -9.14 3.72 -10.22
N ALA A 120 -9.28 2.39 -10.16
CA ALA A 120 -8.79 1.46 -11.18
C ALA A 120 -9.33 1.84 -12.57
N ARG A 121 -8.47 1.83 -13.59
CA ARG A 121 -8.83 2.19 -14.97
C ARG A 121 -8.02 1.40 -15.99
N VAL A 122 -8.71 0.86 -16.99
CA VAL A 122 -8.14 0.28 -18.22
C VAL A 122 -8.48 1.16 -19.43
N GLU A 123 -7.94 0.85 -20.61
CA GLU A 123 -8.37 1.52 -21.84
C GLU A 123 -9.87 1.33 -22.11
N PRO A 124 -10.60 2.37 -22.53
CA PRO A 124 -11.98 2.24 -22.97
C PRO A 124 -12.11 1.19 -24.09
N GLY A 125 -13.07 0.27 -23.93
CA GLY A 125 -13.32 -0.76 -24.92
C GLY A 125 -12.37 -1.96 -24.88
N LEU A 126 -11.44 -2.03 -23.92
CA LEU A 126 -10.61 -3.21 -23.70
C LEU A 126 -11.49 -4.44 -23.45
N LYS A 127 -11.29 -5.50 -24.24
CA LYS A 127 -11.97 -6.79 -24.11
C LYS A 127 -10.90 -7.89 -24.14
N PRO A 128 -10.39 -8.31 -22.97
CA PRO A 128 -9.44 -9.40 -22.92
C PRO A 128 -10.15 -10.74 -23.21
N ASP A 129 -9.44 -11.69 -23.80
CA ASP A 129 -9.92 -13.06 -24.02
C ASP A 129 -10.05 -13.81 -22.68
N LEU A 130 -9.16 -13.50 -21.74
CA LEU A 130 -9.18 -14.01 -20.37
C LEU A 130 -9.04 -12.87 -19.34
N LEU A 131 -9.95 -12.83 -18.36
CA LEU A 131 -9.84 -11.97 -17.19
C LEU A 131 -9.51 -12.81 -15.95
N ILE A 132 -8.39 -12.50 -15.30
CA ILE A 132 -8.02 -13.06 -14.00
C ILE A 132 -8.20 -11.95 -12.95
N SER A 133 -9.24 -12.09 -12.13
CA SER A 133 -9.65 -11.09 -11.13
C SER A 133 -9.58 -11.62 -9.71
N GLU A 134 -9.28 -10.74 -8.76
CA GLU A 134 -9.54 -11.01 -7.34
C GLU A 134 -11.06 -11.14 -7.05
N SER A 135 -11.39 -11.71 -5.89
CA SER A 135 -12.77 -11.90 -5.43
C SER A 135 -12.96 -11.58 -3.94
N THR A 136 -12.07 -10.76 -3.35
CA THR A 136 -11.98 -10.53 -1.89
C THR A 136 -13.30 -10.11 -1.25
N TYR A 137 -14.15 -9.39 -1.98
CA TYR A 137 -15.47 -8.92 -1.50
C TYR A 137 -16.62 -9.30 -2.44
N ALA A 138 -16.51 -10.41 -3.18
CA ALA A 138 -17.48 -10.78 -4.23
C ALA A 138 -18.95 -10.78 -3.77
N THR A 139 -19.23 -11.17 -2.52
CA THR A 139 -20.59 -11.21 -1.96
C THR A 139 -20.86 -10.15 -0.90
N THR A 140 -19.85 -9.36 -0.53
CA THR A 140 -19.94 -8.42 0.59
C THR A 140 -20.47 -7.08 0.13
N ILE A 141 -21.71 -6.78 0.49
CA ILE A 141 -22.29 -5.45 0.29
C ILE A 141 -21.75 -4.54 1.39
N ARG A 142 -21.12 -3.43 0.98
CA ARG A 142 -20.55 -2.44 1.89
C ARG A 142 -21.47 -1.24 2.01
N ASP A 143 -21.59 -0.73 3.22
CA ASP A 143 -22.14 0.60 3.44
C ASP A 143 -21.36 1.66 2.65
N SER A 144 -22.07 2.75 2.32
CA SER A 144 -21.47 3.90 1.67
C SER A 144 -20.19 4.33 2.39
N LYS A 145 -19.17 4.74 1.62
CA LYS A 145 -17.89 5.24 2.15
C LYS A 145 -18.10 6.31 3.22
N ARG A 146 -19.02 7.25 2.99
CA ARG A 146 -19.39 8.31 3.94
C ARG A 146 -19.96 7.78 5.27
N ALA A 147 -20.82 6.76 5.23
CA ALA A 147 -21.39 6.17 6.44
C ALA A 147 -20.32 5.49 7.29
N ARG A 148 -19.44 4.68 6.66
CA ARG A 148 -18.34 3.98 7.34
C ARG A 148 -17.34 4.96 7.96
N GLU A 149 -16.99 6.03 7.25
CA GLU A 149 -16.09 7.05 7.77
C GLU A 149 -16.68 7.80 8.96
N ARG A 150 -17.97 8.15 8.89
CA ARG A 150 -18.67 8.80 10.00
C ARG A 150 -18.69 7.92 11.23
N ASP A 151 -19.02 6.64 11.06
CA ASP A 151 -19.03 5.66 12.16
C ASP A 151 -17.65 5.48 12.77
N PHE A 152 -16.61 5.32 11.94
CA PHE A 152 -15.22 5.25 12.39
C PHE A 152 -14.82 6.49 13.18
N LEU A 153 -15.01 7.68 12.62
CA LEU A 153 -14.67 8.95 13.29
C LEU A 153 -15.40 9.13 14.62
N LYS A 154 -16.68 8.76 14.66
CA LYS A 154 -17.49 8.80 15.89
C LYS A 154 -16.87 7.91 16.95
N LYS A 155 -16.61 6.63 16.63
CA LYS A 155 -16.00 5.67 17.58
C LYS A 155 -14.66 6.17 18.10
N VAL A 156 -13.78 6.63 17.21
CA VAL A 156 -12.46 7.16 17.62
C VAL A 156 -12.63 8.36 18.55
N HIS A 157 -13.45 9.34 18.18
CA HIS A 157 -13.68 10.55 18.96
C HIS A 157 -14.30 10.23 20.33
N ASP A 158 -15.38 9.45 20.37
CA ASP A 158 -16.06 9.08 21.61
C ASP A 158 -15.09 8.34 22.56
N THR A 159 -14.23 7.46 22.04
CA THR A 159 -13.22 6.77 22.87
C THR A 159 -12.21 7.74 23.49
N VAL A 160 -11.60 8.63 22.69
CA VAL A 160 -10.58 9.55 23.22
C VAL A 160 -11.18 10.63 24.13
N SER A 161 -12.41 11.06 23.89
CA SER A 161 -13.12 12.01 24.76
C SER A 161 -13.47 11.42 26.12
N ASN A 162 -13.68 10.11 26.19
CA ASN A 162 -13.87 9.38 27.45
C ASN A 162 -12.55 8.98 28.13
N GLY A 163 -11.41 9.50 27.66
CA GLY A 163 -10.08 9.22 28.23
C GLY A 163 -9.47 7.87 27.81
N GLY A 164 -10.11 7.16 26.87
CA GLY A 164 -9.65 5.87 26.37
C GLY A 164 -8.54 5.97 25.31
N LYS A 165 -7.87 4.84 25.06
CA LYS A 165 -6.88 4.68 23.98
C LYS A 165 -7.50 3.96 22.79
N VAL A 166 -7.17 4.40 21.58
CA VAL A 166 -7.61 3.76 20.32
C VAL A 166 -6.40 3.13 19.65
N LEU A 167 -6.46 1.82 19.43
CA LEU A 167 -5.47 1.08 18.64
C LEU A 167 -6.05 0.78 17.25
N ILE A 168 -5.32 1.14 16.20
CA ILE A 168 -5.72 0.95 14.80
C ILE A 168 -4.66 0.10 14.09
N PRO A 169 -4.82 -1.23 14.05
CA PRO A 169 -3.92 -2.09 13.30
C PRO A 169 -4.10 -1.87 11.80
N VAL A 170 -3.02 -1.53 11.12
CA VAL A 170 -2.98 -1.28 9.68
C VAL A 170 -1.70 -1.80 9.06
N PHE A 171 -1.76 -2.18 7.80
CA PHE A 171 -0.55 -2.34 7.01
C PHE A 171 0.08 -0.97 6.74
N ALA A 172 1.42 -0.92 6.68
CA ALA A 172 2.17 0.32 6.54
C ALA A 172 1.90 1.09 5.24
N LEU A 173 1.39 0.42 4.20
CA LEU A 173 1.10 0.98 2.89
C LEU A 173 -0.38 0.81 2.53
N GLY A 174 -1.02 1.87 2.06
CA GLY A 174 -2.40 1.87 1.59
C GLY A 174 -3.36 2.41 2.65
N ARG A 175 -4.05 1.50 3.35
CA ARG A 175 -5.13 1.87 4.30
C ARG A 175 -4.66 2.80 5.42
N ALA A 176 -3.41 2.68 5.87
CA ALA A 176 -2.81 3.60 6.84
C ALA A 176 -2.89 5.06 6.37
N GLN A 177 -2.45 5.35 5.14
CA GLN A 177 -2.46 6.69 4.59
C GLN A 177 -3.89 7.24 4.40
N GLU A 178 -4.84 6.41 3.96
CA GLU A 178 -6.25 6.78 3.85
C GLU A 178 -6.83 7.24 5.20
N LEU A 179 -6.59 6.47 6.26
CA LEU A 179 -7.10 6.77 7.59
C LEU A 179 -6.39 7.98 8.22
N CYS A 180 -5.12 8.19 7.94
CA CYS A 180 -4.39 9.34 8.46
C CYS A 180 -4.81 10.65 7.83
N ILE A 181 -5.05 10.68 6.51
CA ILE A 181 -5.63 11.86 5.88
C ILE A 181 -7.03 12.16 6.43
N LEU A 182 -7.82 11.10 6.70
CA LEU A 182 -9.14 11.23 7.31
C LEU A 182 -9.08 11.84 8.72
N LEU A 183 -8.23 11.29 9.60
CA LEU A 183 -8.10 11.78 10.97
C LEU A 183 -7.45 13.16 11.02
N GLU A 184 -6.41 13.44 10.25
CA GLU A 184 -5.76 14.76 10.17
C GLU A 184 -6.79 15.85 9.83
N SER A 185 -7.62 15.60 8.80
CA SER A 185 -8.68 16.54 8.39
C SER A 185 -9.77 16.68 9.46
N TYR A 186 -10.10 15.59 10.17
CA TYR A 186 -11.08 15.62 11.24
C TYR A 186 -10.58 16.37 12.47
N TRP A 187 -9.32 16.15 12.86
CA TRP A 187 -8.65 16.82 13.97
C TRP A 187 -8.57 18.32 13.74
N GLU A 188 -8.17 18.74 12.54
CA GLU A 188 -8.11 20.15 12.16
C GLU A 188 -9.51 20.80 12.22
N ARG A 189 -10.54 20.15 11.67
CA ARG A 189 -11.91 20.68 11.65
C ARG A 189 -12.55 20.76 13.03
N MET A 190 -12.33 19.76 13.88
CA MET A 190 -12.93 19.67 15.21
C MET A 190 -12.05 20.33 16.29
N ASN A 191 -10.88 20.85 15.91
CA ASN A 191 -9.86 21.42 16.80
C ASN A 191 -9.47 20.46 17.96
N LEU A 192 -9.38 19.16 17.66
CA LEU A 192 -9.01 18.15 18.66
C LEU A 192 -7.52 18.22 18.99
N LYS A 193 -7.18 18.00 20.26
CA LYS A 193 -5.79 18.05 20.77
C LYS A 193 -5.26 16.71 21.26
N TYR A 194 -6.07 15.65 21.19
CA TYR A 194 -5.64 14.30 21.55
C TYR A 194 -4.50 13.85 20.63
N PRO A 195 -3.43 13.25 21.15
CA PRO A 195 -2.29 12.86 20.33
C PRO A 195 -2.64 11.68 19.43
N ILE A 196 -2.19 11.76 18.17
CA ILE A 196 -2.23 10.64 17.22
C ILE A 196 -0.79 10.23 16.94
N PHE A 197 -0.54 8.93 17.01
CA PHE A 197 0.77 8.35 16.79
C PHE A 197 0.76 7.29 15.68
N PHE A 198 1.91 7.15 15.02
CA PHE A 198 2.24 6.02 14.17
C PHE A 198 3.34 5.18 14.79
N SER A 199 3.20 3.86 14.79
CA SER A 199 4.31 2.97 15.12
C SER A 199 5.51 3.28 14.22
N GLN A 200 6.68 3.45 14.83
CA GLN A 200 7.92 3.69 14.09
C GLN A 200 8.23 2.57 13.09
N GLY A 201 9.00 2.90 12.05
CA GLY A 201 9.48 1.93 11.06
C GLY A 201 8.83 2.11 9.69
N LEU A 202 8.17 1.06 9.19
CA LEU A 202 7.76 0.97 7.79
C LEU A 202 6.71 2.02 7.39
N ALA A 203 5.81 2.41 8.30
CA ALA A 203 4.77 3.41 8.03
C ALA A 203 5.35 4.82 7.78
N GLU A 204 6.39 5.21 8.51
CA GLU A 204 7.09 6.48 8.28
C GLU A 204 7.77 6.50 6.90
N LYS A 205 8.48 5.40 6.57
CA LYS A 205 9.09 5.24 5.25
C LYS A 205 8.07 5.25 4.13
N ALA A 206 6.90 4.62 4.34
CA ALA A 206 5.82 4.61 3.37
C ALA A 206 5.38 6.03 2.99
N ASN A 207 5.27 6.95 3.95
CA ASN A 207 4.94 8.35 3.67
C ASN A 207 6.00 9.02 2.78
N GLN A 208 7.29 8.73 2.95
CA GLN A 208 8.34 9.24 2.07
C GLN A 208 8.16 8.75 0.62
N TYR A 209 7.78 7.49 0.41
CA TYR A 209 7.48 6.98 -0.93
C TYR A 209 6.26 7.64 -1.56
N TYR A 210 5.22 7.94 -0.78
CA TYR A 210 4.07 8.72 -1.27
C TYR A 210 4.46 10.12 -1.71
N ARG A 211 5.43 10.77 -1.03
CA ARG A 211 5.97 12.06 -1.43
C ARG A 211 6.78 11.96 -2.73
N LEU A 212 7.62 10.93 -2.84
CA LEU A 212 8.46 10.70 -4.02
C LEU A 212 7.63 10.38 -5.28
N PHE A 213 6.58 9.56 -5.12
CA PHE A 213 5.71 9.13 -6.21
C PHE A 213 4.37 9.86 -6.22
N ILE A 214 4.38 11.16 -5.92
CA ILE A 214 3.17 11.98 -5.88
C ILE A 214 2.40 11.94 -7.20
N SER A 215 3.09 11.81 -8.34
CA SER A 215 2.49 11.68 -9.67
C SER A 215 1.57 10.46 -9.84
N TRP A 216 1.72 9.44 -8.98
CA TRP A 216 0.92 8.22 -8.96
C TRP A 216 -0.31 8.31 -8.02
N THR A 217 -0.52 9.46 -7.38
CA THR A 217 -1.71 9.75 -6.57
C THR A 217 -2.83 10.36 -7.43
N ASN A 218 -4.01 10.56 -6.84
CA ASN A 218 -5.12 11.21 -7.55
C ASN A 218 -4.85 12.71 -7.84
N GLU A 219 -5.62 13.29 -8.77
CA GLU A 219 -5.49 14.70 -9.16
C GLU A 219 -5.63 15.69 -8.00
N LYS A 220 -6.47 15.36 -7.01
CA LYS A 220 -6.67 16.23 -5.85
C LYS A 220 -5.37 16.38 -5.07
N ILE A 221 -4.72 15.26 -4.72
CA ILE A 221 -3.45 15.26 -3.99
C ILE A 221 -2.36 15.97 -4.79
N LYS A 222 -2.24 15.67 -6.10
CA LYS A 222 -1.26 16.30 -6.98
C LYS A 222 -1.39 17.81 -7.03
N ARG A 223 -2.62 18.33 -7.15
CA ARG A 223 -2.88 19.77 -7.15
C ARG A 223 -2.56 20.42 -5.81
N THR A 224 -2.97 19.81 -4.70
CA THR A 224 -2.73 20.39 -3.37
C THR A 224 -1.27 20.33 -2.95
N PHE A 225 -0.48 19.42 -3.51
CA PHE A 225 0.90 19.18 -3.09
C PHE A 225 1.80 20.42 -3.18
N VAL A 226 1.55 21.32 -4.14
CA VAL A 226 2.29 22.58 -4.32
C VAL A 226 2.11 23.52 -3.12
N GLU A 227 0.93 23.52 -2.50
CA GLU A 227 0.58 24.39 -1.38
C GLU A 227 0.77 23.68 -0.03
N ARG A 228 0.36 22.40 0.06
CA ARG A 228 0.43 21.57 1.26
C ARG A 228 0.61 20.12 0.88
N ASN A 229 1.66 19.51 1.43
CA ASN A 229 1.88 18.08 1.31
C ASN A 229 0.90 17.31 2.22
N MET A 230 -0.02 16.56 1.62
CA MET A 230 -1.05 15.79 2.35
C MET A 230 -0.51 14.58 3.11
N PHE A 231 0.77 14.24 2.92
CA PHE A 231 1.50 13.23 3.69
C PHE A 231 2.45 13.87 4.72
N ASP A 232 2.31 15.17 4.97
CA ASP A 232 2.95 15.89 6.06
C ASP A 232 1.90 16.23 7.12
N PHE A 233 1.76 15.31 8.08
CA PHE A 233 0.71 15.37 9.08
C PHE A 233 1.11 16.26 10.25
N LYS A 234 0.27 17.23 10.62
CA LYS A 234 0.55 18.14 11.74
C LYS A 234 0.22 17.49 13.09
N HIS A 235 -0.82 16.65 13.12
CA HIS A 235 -1.35 16.07 14.36
C HIS A 235 -0.85 14.64 14.60
N ILE A 236 -0.20 14.03 13.62
CA ILE A 236 0.25 12.63 13.67
C ILE A 236 1.76 12.60 13.79
N ARG A 237 2.27 11.99 14.87
CA ARG A 237 3.70 11.95 15.20
C ARG A 237 4.22 10.51 15.31
N PRO A 238 5.53 10.28 15.20
CA PRO A 238 6.10 8.98 15.52
C PRO A 238 5.79 8.58 16.98
N PHE A 239 5.45 7.31 17.20
CA PHE A 239 5.28 6.75 18.53
C PHE A 239 6.64 6.42 19.12
N GLU A 240 6.94 6.91 20.32
CA GLU A 240 8.13 6.52 21.07
C GLU A 240 7.78 5.48 22.13
N GLN A 241 8.69 4.57 22.44
CA GLN A 241 8.46 3.49 23.41
C GLN A 241 8.14 4.03 24.82
N SER A 242 8.62 5.23 25.14
CA SER A 242 8.29 5.99 26.35
C SER A 242 6.79 6.30 26.49
N TYR A 243 6.02 6.27 25.40
CA TYR A 243 4.59 6.58 25.40
C TYR A 243 3.68 5.39 25.73
N ILE A 244 4.22 4.16 25.82
CA ILE A 244 3.42 2.95 26.12
C ILE A 244 2.64 3.12 27.42
N GLU A 245 3.31 3.59 28.47
CA GLU A 245 2.75 3.79 29.79
C GLU A 245 2.18 5.20 30.00
N SER A 246 2.23 6.07 28.97
CA SER A 246 1.72 7.44 29.11
C SER A 246 0.23 7.43 29.47
N PRO A 247 -0.16 8.12 30.55
CA PRO A 247 -1.55 8.19 30.96
C PRO A 247 -2.37 9.03 29.98
N GLY A 248 -3.67 8.75 29.93
CA GLY A 248 -4.62 9.53 29.13
C GLY A 248 -4.87 9.01 27.71
N PRO A 249 -5.73 9.73 26.97
CA PRO A 249 -6.21 9.29 25.67
C PRO A 249 -5.16 9.46 24.58
N MET A 250 -5.13 8.52 23.64
CA MET A 250 -4.30 8.59 22.44
C MET A 250 -4.88 7.71 21.33
N VAL A 251 -4.51 8.01 20.10
CA VAL A 251 -4.74 7.13 18.94
C VAL A 251 -3.39 6.60 18.47
N LEU A 252 -3.26 5.30 18.31
CA LEU A 252 -2.05 4.65 17.80
C LEU A 252 -2.39 3.82 16.57
N PHE A 253 -1.82 4.18 15.42
CA PHE A 253 -1.73 3.30 14.27
C PHE A 253 -0.58 2.31 14.47
N SER A 254 -0.86 1.02 14.44
CA SER A 254 0.13 -0.03 14.66
C SER A 254 0.28 -0.94 13.44
N THR A 255 1.51 -1.37 13.20
CA THR A 255 1.82 -2.53 12.34
C THR A 255 2.16 -3.73 13.23
N PRO A 256 1.79 -4.98 12.86
CA PRO A 256 1.15 -5.38 11.60
C PRO A 256 -0.37 -5.12 11.56
N GLY A 257 -0.93 -5.11 10.35
CA GLY A 257 -2.39 -4.99 10.15
C GLY A 257 -3.20 -6.22 10.60
N ILE A 258 -2.52 -7.35 10.82
CA ILE A 258 -3.10 -8.60 11.35
C ILE A 258 -2.17 -9.07 12.46
N TYR A 259 -2.70 -9.17 13.68
CA TYR A 259 -2.02 -9.86 14.77
C TYR A 259 -2.29 -11.36 14.62
N LEU A 260 -1.25 -12.11 14.26
CA LEU A 260 -1.29 -13.56 14.31
C LEU A 260 -1.01 -13.95 15.77
N TYR A 261 -2.01 -14.57 16.42
CA TYR A 261 -1.87 -15.19 17.73
C TYR A 261 -1.08 -16.49 17.64
#